data_AF-A0A2E7JB20-F1
#
_entry.id   AF-A0A2E7JB20-F1
#
_cell.length_a   1.000
_cell.length_b   1.000
_cell.length_c   1.000
_cell.angle_alpha   90.00
_cell.angle_beta   90.00
_cell.angle_gamma   90.00
#
_symmetry.space_group_name_H-M   'P 1'
#
loop_
_entity.id
_entity.type
_entity.pdbx_description
1 polymer ?
#
loop_
_entity_poly.entity_id
_entity_poly.type
_entity_poly.pdbx_seq_one_letter_code
_entity_poly.pdbx_strand_id
1 'polypeptide(L)'
;MRIMQSNHRPQLRRKIRFFLHRWHRRLGLLVSLLLILLVITGVALNHTGQLELDNHYPQSRILLWPYQSLLPDNIGYEGSHGLLHSANGLLLLDEDMLADCSRLTGAAETTEYVLVSCASVWHLLTGSYQLLESFDPAFLSLPEDAQPAVSDGQLVVGSSDYWQKLNVDTLTLEGRVTVAQTSTYEVLPAVNQSISWQRIMQDMHSGRWFGSWGVWVVDIAAFVMMLLAFSGIWMWLSRPGNRR
;
A
#
# COMPACT_ATOMS: atom_id res chain seq x y z
N MET A 1 -10.26 56.75 56.84
CA MET A 1 -10.03 56.33 55.44
C MET A 1 -9.47 54.92 55.45
N ARG A 2 -10.31 53.88 55.25
CA ARG A 2 -9.90 52.47 55.29
C ARG A 2 -10.17 51.87 53.92
N ILE A 3 -9.11 51.62 53.16
CA ILE A 3 -9.19 50.96 51.85
C ILE A 3 -9.49 49.48 52.13
N MET A 4 -10.75 49.06 51.96
CA MET A 4 -11.09 47.64 51.89
C MET A 4 -10.76 47.14 50.48
N GLN A 5 -9.59 46.53 50.34
CA GLN A 5 -9.20 45.79 49.13
C GLN A 5 -10.16 44.61 48.93
N SER A 6 -10.84 44.57 47.79
CA SER A 6 -11.76 43.50 47.44
C SER A 6 -10.97 42.21 47.14
N ASN A 7 -11.14 41.21 48.00
CA ASN A 7 -10.50 39.90 47.87
C ASN A 7 -11.27 39.02 46.86
N HIS A 8 -11.34 39.44 45.59
CA HIS A 8 -12.11 38.77 44.52
C HIS A 8 -11.38 37.60 43.83
N ARG A 9 -10.08 37.41 44.10
CA ARG A 9 -9.24 36.38 43.47
C ARG A 9 -9.53 34.91 43.87
N PRO A 10 -9.94 34.55 45.10
CA PRO A 10 -10.14 33.14 45.49
C PRO A 10 -11.43 32.53 44.89
N GLN A 11 -12.47 33.34 44.69
CA GLN A 11 -13.74 32.87 44.11
C GLN A 11 -13.61 32.55 42.61
N LEU A 12 -12.89 33.39 41.87
CA LEU A 12 -12.62 33.18 40.44
C LEU A 12 -11.78 31.92 40.19
N ARG A 13 -10.73 31.70 41.00
CA ARG A 13 -9.91 30.48 40.95
C ARG A 13 -10.72 29.20 41.20
N ARG A 14 -11.65 29.24 42.16
CA ARG A 14 -12.55 28.12 42.46
C ARG A 14 -13.50 27.82 41.29
N LYS A 15 -14.12 28.85 40.68
CA LYS A 15 -14.99 28.70 39.50
C LYS A 15 -14.24 28.14 38.28
N ILE A 16 -13.06 28.67 37.98
CA ILE A 16 -12.20 28.19 36.88
C ILE A 16 -11.81 26.73 37.10
N ARG A 17 -11.43 26.35 38.33
CA ARG A 17 -11.09 24.96 38.66
C ARG A 17 -12.26 23.99 38.42
N PHE A 18 -13.47 24.35 38.83
CA PHE A 18 -14.65 23.51 38.57
C PHE A 18 -14.97 23.39 37.08
N PHE A 19 -14.85 24.49 36.33
CA PHE A 19 -15.02 24.49 34.88
C PHE A 19 -13.99 23.58 34.19
N LEU A 20 -12.71 23.75 34.52
CA LEU A 20 -11.61 22.93 33.99
C LEU A 20 -11.82 21.44 34.31
N HIS A 21 -12.20 21.08 35.54
CA HIS A 21 -12.48 19.68 35.87
C HIS A 21 -13.62 19.07 35.03
N ARG A 22 -14.71 19.82 34.82
CA ARG A 22 -15.87 19.33 34.04
C ARG A 22 -15.50 19.12 32.57
N TRP A 23 -14.78 20.07 31.97
CA TRP A 23 -14.36 19.98 30.58
C TRP A 23 -13.23 18.99 30.36
N HIS A 24 -12.28 18.89 31.29
CA HIS A 24 -11.21 17.89 31.27
C HIS A 24 -11.78 16.47 31.21
N ARG A 25 -12.79 16.14 32.03
CA ARG A 25 -13.43 14.82 32.00
C ARG A 25 -14.15 14.52 30.69
N ARG A 26 -14.85 15.51 30.12
CA ARG A 26 -15.61 15.33 28.86
C ARG A 26 -14.68 15.18 27.66
N LEU A 27 -13.69 16.06 27.54
CA LEU A 27 -12.69 16.01 26.48
C LEU A 27 -11.79 14.78 26.61
N GLY A 28 -11.44 14.40 27.84
CA GLY A 28 -10.68 13.18 28.09
C GLY A 28 -11.41 11.91 27.63
N LEU A 29 -12.73 11.80 27.88
CA LEU A 29 -13.53 10.68 27.37
C LEU A 29 -13.68 10.71 25.84
N LEU A 30 -13.76 11.90 25.24
CA LEU A 30 -13.86 12.03 23.79
C LEU A 30 -12.58 11.55 23.10
N VAL A 31 -11.41 11.91 23.65
CA VAL A 31 -10.11 11.63 23.01
C VAL A 31 -9.52 10.28 23.44
N SER A 32 -10.05 9.62 24.48
CA SER A 32 -9.47 8.37 25.00
C SER A 32 -9.39 7.25 23.97
N LEU A 33 -10.42 7.08 23.13
CA LEU A 33 -10.43 6.05 22.09
C LEU A 33 -9.31 6.29 21.06
N LEU A 34 -9.14 7.55 20.64
CA LEU A 34 -8.07 7.91 19.72
C LEU A 34 -6.69 7.76 20.38
N LEU A 35 -6.55 8.14 21.65
CA LEU A 35 -5.32 7.94 22.41
C LEU A 35 -4.93 6.45 22.45
N ILE A 36 -5.89 5.55 22.71
CA ILE A 36 -5.65 4.11 22.70
C ILE A 36 -5.14 3.66 21.33
N LEU A 37 -5.79 4.11 20.24
CA LEU A 37 -5.34 3.81 18.87
C LEU A 37 -3.90 4.31 18.62
N LEU A 38 -3.61 5.55 18.98
CA LEU A 38 -2.29 6.18 18.79
C LEU A 38 -1.19 5.47 19.59
N VAL A 39 -1.50 5.04 20.82
CA VAL A 39 -0.57 4.27 21.66
C VAL A 39 -0.34 2.88 21.08
N ILE A 40 -1.39 2.14 20.70
CA ILE A 40 -1.24 0.79 20.14
C ILE A 40 -0.42 0.85 18.84
N THR A 41 -0.79 1.73 17.91
CA THR A 41 -0.07 1.91 16.65
C THR A 41 1.34 2.43 16.87
N GLY A 42 1.55 3.40 17.77
CA GLY A 42 2.86 3.96 18.06
C GLY A 42 3.82 2.95 18.70
N VAL A 43 3.33 2.14 19.64
CA VAL A 43 4.12 1.05 20.24
C VAL A 43 4.46 -0.01 19.19
N ALA A 44 3.49 -0.42 18.37
CA ALA A 44 3.75 -1.38 17.29
C ALA A 44 4.79 -0.85 16.29
N LEU A 45 4.69 0.43 15.89
CA LEU A 45 5.65 1.09 15.00
C LEU A 45 7.04 1.25 15.62
N ASN A 46 7.15 1.39 16.94
CA ASN A 46 8.45 1.41 17.62
C ASN A 46 9.13 0.02 17.64
N HIS A 47 8.34 -1.05 17.49
CA HIS A 47 8.80 -2.44 17.48
C HIS A 47 8.67 -3.09 16.09
N THR A 48 8.62 -2.30 15.00
CA THR A 48 8.44 -2.79 13.62
C THR A 48 9.38 -3.95 13.28
N GLY A 49 10.67 -3.84 13.58
CA GLY A 49 11.63 -4.91 13.23
C GLY A 49 11.45 -6.20 14.04
N GLN A 50 11.00 -6.13 15.31
CA GLN A 50 10.74 -7.32 16.13
C GLN A 50 9.42 -8.00 15.75
N LEU A 51 8.47 -7.22 15.25
CA LEU A 51 7.15 -7.67 14.82
C LEU A 51 7.10 -7.95 13.31
N GLU A 52 8.21 -7.73 12.59
CA GLU A 52 8.34 -7.87 11.13
C GLU A 52 7.25 -7.13 10.33
N LEU A 53 6.73 -6.01 10.85
CA LEU A 53 5.57 -5.33 10.24
C LEU A 53 5.86 -4.79 8.83
N ASP A 54 7.13 -4.64 8.50
CA ASP A 54 7.65 -4.24 7.19
C ASP A 54 7.64 -5.38 6.16
N ASN A 55 7.65 -6.65 6.61
CA ASN A 55 7.73 -7.83 5.76
C ASN A 55 6.42 -8.61 5.64
N HIS A 56 5.39 -8.24 6.41
CA HIS A 56 4.06 -8.86 6.35
C HIS A 56 3.03 -7.97 5.63
N TYR A 57 2.37 -8.55 4.62
CA TYR A 57 1.39 -7.86 3.76
C TYR A 57 -0.02 -8.40 4.00
N PRO A 58 -0.93 -7.64 4.64
CA PRO A 58 -2.29 -8.11 4.87
C PRO A 58 -3.09 -8.17 3.57
N GLN A 59 -3.94 -9.19 3.46
CA GLN A 59 -4.84 -9.40 2.32
C GLN A 59 -6.29 -8.97 2.59
N SER A 60 -6.54 -8.34 3.75
CA SER A 60 -7.90 -7.94 4.14
C SER A 60 -8.42 -6.79 3.29
N ARG A 61 -9.52 -7.02 2.58
CA ARG A 61 -10.20 -6.02 1.74
C ARG A 61 -10.60 -4.75 2.49
N ILE A 62 -10.94 -4.87 3.78
CA ILE A 62 -11.34 -3.73 4.62
C ILE A 62 -10.12 -2.85 4.90
N LEU A 63 -9.00 -3.45 5.30
CA LEU A 63 -7.76 -2.73 5.60
C LEU A 63 -7.18 -2.06 4.36
N LEU A 64 -7.30 -2.74 3.22
CA LEU A 64 -6.79 -2.29 1.92
C LEU A 64 -7.74 -1.34 1.19
N TRP A 65 -8.94 -1.09 1.71
CA TRP A 65 -9.94 -0.25 1.05
C TRP A 65 -9.41 1.13 0.62
N PRO A 66 -8.62 1.85 1.44
CA PRO A 66 -8.04 3.13 1.03
C PRO A 66 -6.95 3.04 -0.06
N TYR A 67 -6.41 1.84 -0.31
CA TYR A 67 -5.24 1.62 -1.17
C TYR A 67 -5.58 0.97 -2.51
N GLN A 68 -6.87 0.74 -2.81
CA GLN A 68 -7.28 0.01 -4.01
C GLN A 68 -6.72 0.59 -5.31
N SER A 69 -6.54 1.92 -5.39
CA SER A 69 -5.96 2.59 -6.55
C SER A 69 -4.43 2.50 -6.65
N LEU A 70 -3.77 2.03 -5.58
CA LEU A 70 -2.30 1.87 -5.50
C LEU A 70 -1.89 0.41 -5.66
N LEU A 71 -2.83 -0.53 -5.50
CA LEU A 71 -2.61 -1.93 -5.74
C LEU A 71 -2.69 -2.17 -7.25
N PRO A 72 -1.65 -2.76 -7.87
CA PRO A 72 -1.73 -3.12 -9.28
C PRO A 72 -2.78 -4.21 -9.48
N ASP A 73 -3.44 -4.17 -10.64
CA ASP A 73 -4.27 -5.29 -11.08
C ASP A 73 -3.39 -6.53 -11.21
N ASN A 74 -3.82 -7.64 -10.64
CA ASN A 74 -3.23 -8.94 -10.91
C ASN A 74 -3.95 -9.50 -12.13
N ILE A 75 -3.20 -9.83 -13.17
CA ILE A 75 -3.77 -10.39 -14.40
C ILE A 75 -3.31 -11.83 -14.56
N GLY A 76 -4.15 -12.63 -15.19
CA GLY A 76 -3.84 -14.00 -15.59
C GLY A 76 -4.13 -14.20 -17.08
N TYR A 77 -3.38 -15.08 -17.72
CA TYR A 77 -3.60 -15.50 -19.10
C TYR A 77 -3.93 -16.99 -19.12
N GLU A 78 -5.09 -17.33 -19.67
CA GLU A 78 -5.48 -18.73 -19.87
C GLU A 78 -4.65 -19.28 -21.04
N GLY A 79 -3.66 -20.10 -20.72
CA GLY A 79 -2.79 -20.75 -21.67
C GLY A 79 -3.27 -22.14 -22.08
N SER A 80 -2.56 -22.80 -22.99
CA SER A 80 -2.90 -24.16 -23.42
C SER A 80 -2.79 -25.23 -22.32
N HIS A 81 -1.99 -24.98 -21.28
CA HIS A 81 -1.69 -25.93 -20.20
C HIS A 81 -2.19 -25.50 -18.81
N GLY A 82 -2.80 -24.31 -18.68
CA GLY A 82 -3.27 -23.79 -17.39
C GLY A 82 -3.27 -22.27 -17.32
N LEU A 83 -3.53 -21.73 -16.13
CA LEU A 83 -3.58 -20.28 -15.88
C LEU A 83 -2.19 -19.74 -15.55
N LEU A 84 -1.64 -18.95 -16.46
CA LEU A 84 -0.38 -18.24 -16.25
C LEU A 84 -0.65 -16.94 -15.48
N HIS A 85 -0.07 -16.79 -14.29
CA HIS A 85 -0.26 -15.61 -13.45
C HIS A 85 0.98 -15.29 -12.62
N SER A 86 1.04 -14.09 -12.03
CA SER A 86 2.11 -13.73 -11.09
C SER A 86 1.61 -13.68 -9.65
N ALA A 87 2.36 -14.27 -8.72
CA ALA A 87 2.13 -14.10 -7.29
C ALA A 87 3.46 -14.18 -6.52
N ASN A 88 3.59 -13.35 -5.48
CA ASN A 88 4.77 -13.29 -4.60
C ASN A 88 6.11 -13.10 -5.35
N GLY A 89 6.09 -12.33 -6.45
CA GLY A 89 7.26 -12.13 -7.29
C GLY A 89 7.65 -13.33 -8.15
N LEU A 90 6.78 -14.32 -8.29
CA LEU A 90 6.99 -15.53 -9.09
C LEU A 90 5.97 -15.59 -10.23
N LEU A 91 6.42 -16.11 -11.38
CA LEU A 91 5.57 -16.57 -12.47
C LEU A 91 5.14 -18.01 -12.20
N LEU A 92 3.84 -18.22 -12.18
CA LEU A 92 3.22 -19.51 -11.87
C LEU A 92 2.35 -19.94 -13.05
N LEU A 93 2.38 -21.25 -13.34
CA LEU A 93 1.36 -21.92 -14.13
C LEU A 93 0.54 -22.76 -13.16
N ASP A 94 -0.67 -22.32 -12.87
CA ASP A 94 -1.47 -22.84 -11.75
C ASP A 94 -0.67 -22.85 -10.42
N GLU A 95 -0.18 -23.99 -9.96
CA GLU A 95 0.63 -24.11 -8.74
C GLU A 95 2.14 -24.26 -9.01
N ASP A 96 2.54 -24.49 -10.26
CA ASP A 96 3.93 -24.76 -10.63
C ASP A 96 4.71 -23.46 -10.84
N MET A 97 5.82 -23.31 -10.12
CA MET A 97 6.75 -22.19 -10.26
C MET A 97 7.58 -22.33 -11.53
N LEU A 98 7.53 -21.30 -12.39
CA LEU A 98 8.28 -21.27 -13.64
C LEU A 98 9.53 -20.37 -13.56
N ALA A 99 9.39 -19.15 -13.06
CA ALA A 99 10.44 -18.13 -13.03
C ALA A 99 10.13 -17.01 -12.03
N ASP A 100 11.05 -16.06 -11.85
CA ASP A 100 10.80 -14.84 -11.07
C ASP A 100 10.06 -13.79 -11.91
N CYS A 101 8.90 -13.33 -11.46
CA CYS A 101 8.10 -12.31 -12.14
C CYS A 101 7.44 -11.38 -11.12
N SER A 102 7.95 -10.15 -11.03
CA SER A 102 7.46 -9.14 -10.08
C SER A 102 5.99 -8.75 -10.33
N ARG A 103 5.62 -8.63 -11.60
CA ARG A 103 4.25 -8.37 -12.05
C ARG A 103 4.11 -8.81 -13.49
N LEU A 104 3.16 -9.68 -13.76
CA LEU A 104 2.79 -10.08 -15.11
C LEU A 104 2.12 -8.91 -15.84
N THR A 105 2.62 -8.55 -17.02
CA THR A 105 2.11 -7.43 -17.82
C THR A 105 1.50 -7.87 -19.15
N GLY A 106 1.84 -9.07 -19.61
CA GLY A 106 1.49 -9.57 -20.94
C GLY A 106 1.99 -10.98 -21.18
N ALA A 107 1.28 -11.76 -21.98
CA ALA A 107 1.74 -13.05 -22.47
C ALA A 107 1.26 -13.30 -23.91
N ALA A 108 2.05 -14.05 -24.69
CA ALA A 108 1.70 -14.51 -26.02
C ALA A 108 2.14 -15.96 -26.21
N GLU A 109 1.26 -16.79 -26.74
CA GLU A 109 1.48 -18.22 -26.89
C GLU A 109 1.34 -18.65 -28.35
N THR A 110 2.33 -19.41 -28.81
CA THR A 110 2.33 -20.12 -30.08
C THR A 110 2.40 -21.62 -29.82
N THR A 111 2.38 -22.45 -30.86
CA THR A 111 2.52 -23.91 -30.71
C THR A 111 3.89 -24.34 -30.17
N GLU A 112 4.94 -23.53 -30.40
CA GLU A 112 6.32 -23.89 -30.06
C GLU A 112 6.88 -23.10 -28.88
N TYR A 113 6.41 -21.87 -28.67
CA TYR A 113 6.96 -20.94 -27.68
C TYR A 113 5.87 -20.12 -26.98
N VAL A 114 6.13 -19.80 -25.73
CA VAL A 114 5.36 -18.83 -24.94
C VAL A 114 6.28 -17.69 -24.55
N LEU A 115 5.89 -16.46 -24.87
CA LEU A 115 6.59 -15.25 -24.45
C LEU A 115 5.81 -14.56 -23.36
N VAL A 116 6.43 -14.39 -22.20
CA VAL A 116 5.83 -13.75 -21.03
C VAL A 116 6.58 -12.47 -20.72
N SER A 117 5.84 -11.37 -20.64
CA SER A 117 6.37 -10.07 -20.21
C SER A 117 6.03 -9.83 -18.75
N CYS A 118 7.06 -9.57 -17.95
CA CYS A 118 6.91 -9.04 -16.61
C CYS A 118 7.47 -7.62 -16.55
N ALA A 119 7.08 -6.87 -15.51
CA ALA A 119 7.47 -5.46 -15.37
C ALA A 119 8.99 -5.19 -15.37
N SER A 120 9.82 -6.18 -15.03
CA SER A 120 11.28 -6.05 -14.94
C SER A 120 12.08 -6.97 -15.86
N VAL A 121 11.49 -8.05 -16.35
CA VAL A 121 12.17 -9.10 -17.11
C VAL A 121 11.17 -9.80 -18.00
N TRP A 122 11.60 -10.27 -19.16
CA TRP A 122 10.78 -11.08 -20.06
C TRP A 122 11.31 -12.50 -20.09
N HIS A 123 10.40 -13.47 -20.17
CA HIS A 123 10.72 -14.89 -20.20
C HIS A 123 10.26 -15.50 -21.51
N LEU A 124 11.16 -16.20 -22.17
CA LEU A 124 10.85 -17.09 -23.28
C LEU A 124 10.75 -18.51 -22.72
N LEU A 125 9.61 -19.16 -22.95
CA LEU A 125 9.37 -20.55 -22.59
C LEU A 125 9.08 -21.38 -23.83
N THR A 126 9.24 -22.70 -23.73
CA THR A 126 8.71 -23.64 -24.72
C THR A 126 7.18 -23.64 -24.71
N GLY A 127 6.56 -24.22 -25.74
CA GLY A 127 5.11 -24.48 -25.78
C GLY A 127 4.62 -25.45 -24.69
N SER A 128 5.53 -26.09 -23.95
CA SER A 128 5.26 -26.88 -22.75
C SER A 128 5.60 -26.14 -21.45
N TYR A 129 5.71 -24.80 -21.50
CA TYR A 129 5.96 -23.92 -20.35
C TYR A 129 7.28 -24.18 -19.62
N GLN A 130 8.28 -24.75 -20.29
CA GLN A 130 9.64 -24.85 -19.73
C GLN A 130 10.41 -23.58 -20.03
N LEU A 131 10.99 -22.95 -19.00
CA LEU A 131 11.79 -21.74 -19.15
C LEU A 131 13.01 -22.02 -20.04
N LEU A 132 13.11 -21.32 -21.17
CA LEU A 132 14.27 -21.35 -22.06
C LEU A 132 15.25 -20.23 -21.71
N GLU A 133 14.75 -18.99 -21.67
CA GLU A 133 15.58 -17.82 -21.48
C GLU A 133 14.83 -16.70 -20.73
N SER A 134 15.60 -15.87 -20.03
CA SER A 134 15.10 -14.65 -19.39
C SER A 134 15.98 -13.49 -19.78
N PHE A 135 15.39 -12.40 -20.25
CA PHE A 135 16.12 -11.26 -20.78
C PHE A 135 15.49 -9.91 -20.38
N ASP A 136 16.32 -8.87 -20.33
CA ASP A 136 15.87 -7.50 -20.11
C ASP A 136 15.31 -6.95 -21.44
N PRO A 137 14.04 -6.48 -21.49
CA PRO A 137 13.45 -5.91 -22.70
C PRO A 137 14.25 -4.73 -23.28
N ALA A 138 15.04 -4.01 -22.47
CA ALA A 138 15.91 -2.94 -22.95
C ALA A 138 17.02 -3.45 -23.90
N PHE A 139 17.42 -4.72 -23.83
CA PHE A 139 18.38 -5.32 -24.78
C PHE A 139 17.86 -5.24 -26.23
N LEU A 140 16.55 -5.43 -26.40
CA LEU A 140 15.86 -5.35 -27.68
C LEU A 140 15.45 -3.91 -28.06
N SER A 141 15.79 -2.92 -27.23
CA SER A 141 15.33 -1.53 -27.37
C SER A 141 13.80 -1.42 -27.44
N LEU A 142 13.08 -2.26 -26.70
CA LEU A 142 11.63 -2.21 -26.63
C LEU A 142 11.16 -0.97 -25.85
N PRO A 143 10.06 -0.32 -26.28
CA PRO A 143 9.44 0.74 -25.49
C PRO A 143 8.85 0.18 -24.19
N GLU A 144 8.64 1.04 -23.18
CA GLU A 144 8.14 0.62 -21.86
C GLU A 144 6.74 0.00 -21.90
N ASP A 145 5.93 0.35 -22.90
CA ASP A 145 4.58 -0.16 -23.12
C ASP A 145 4.55 -1.36 -24.07
N ALA A 146 5.70 -1.93 -24.43
CA ALA A 146 5.77 -3.10 -25.29
C ALA A 146 5.05 -4.29 -24.64
N GLN A 147 4.32 -5.02 -25.48
CA GLN A 147 3.54 -6.19 -25.13
C GLN A 147 3.92 -7.33 -26.07
N PRO A 148 3.88 -8.58 -25.59
CA PRO A 148 3.99 -9.75 -26.44
C PRO A 148 2.64 -10.01 -27.14
N ALA A 149 2.68 -10.43 -28.39
CA ALA A 149 1.51 -10.82 -29.17
C ALA A 149 1.88 -11.90 -30.20
N VAL A 150 0.88 -12.36 -30.95
CA VAL A 150 1.07 -13.37 -32.02
C VAL A 150 0.61 -12.81 -33.36
N SER A 151 1.37 -13.07 -34.42
CA SER A 151 0.93 -12.86 -35.81
C SER A 151 1.40 -14.00 -36.69
N ASP A 152 0.50 -14.55 -37.50
CA ASP A 152 0.79 -15.66 -38.42
C ASP A 152 1.50 -16.85 -37.75
N GLY A 153 1.16 -17.13 -36.49
CA GLY A 153 1.78 -18.20 -35.68
C GLY A 153 3.19 -17.89 -35.17
N GLN A 154 3.69 -16.68 -35.37
CA GLN A 154 4.99 -16.22 -34.87
C GLN A 154 4.82 -15.25 -33.71
N LEU A 155 5.77 -15.27 -32.77
CA LEU A 155 5.84 -14.28 -31.69
C LEU A 155 6.22 -12.92 -32.26
N VAL A 156 5.46 -11.91 -31.86
CA VAL A 156 5.71 -10.51 -32.18
C VAL A 156 5.71 -9.70 -30.90
N VAL A 157 6.45 -8.60 -30.90
CA VAL A 157 6.54 -7.68 -29.75
C VAL A 157 6.36 -6.26 -30.24
N GLY A 158 5.70 -5.44 -29.42
CA GLY A 158 5.35 -4.10 -29.86
C GLY A 158 4.28 -3.42 -29.02
N SER A 159 3.81 -2.28 -29.50
CA SER A 159 2.69 -1.53 -28.91
C SER A 159 1.55 -1.44 -29.93
N SER A 160 0.42 -0.83 -29.56
CA SER A 160 -0.81 -0.79 -30.37
C SER A 160 -0.59 -0.35 -31.83
N ASP A 161 0.36 0.55 -32.06
CA ASP A 161 0.63 1.14 -33.37
C ASP A 161 1.84 0.53 -34.09
N TYR A 162 2.61 -0.34 -33.41
CA TYR A 162 3.91 -0.79 -33.90
C TYR A 162 4.27 -2.19 -33.42
N TRP A 163 4.30 -3.15 -34.35
CA TRP A 163 4.65 -4.55 -34.06
C TRP A 163 5.84 -5.00 -34.90
N GLN A 164 6.72 -5.80 -34.29
CA GLN A 164 7.87 -6.41 -34.94
C GLN A 164 7.94 -7.90 -34.63
N LYS A 165 8.41 -8.69 -35.59
CA LYS A 165 8.67 -10.11 -35.37
C LYS A 165 9.83 -10.29 -34.42
N LEU A 166 9.68 -11.20 -33.45
CA LEU A 166 10.76 -11.60 -32.58
C LEU A 166 11.38 -12.88 -33.13
N ASN A 167 12.68 -12.83 -33.44
CA ASN A 167 13.46 -14.02 -33.73
C ASN A 167 13.92 -14.62 -32.39
N VAL A 168 13.35 -15.77 -32.03
CA VAL A 168 13.59 -16.43 -30.74
C VAL A 168 14.99 -17.02 -30.60
N ASP A 169 15.63 -17.43 -31.69
CA ASP A 169 16.95 -18.07 -31.66
C ASP A 169 18.09 -17.07 -31.44
N THR A 170 17.91 -15.85 -31.96
CA THR A 170 18.93 -14.78 -31.89
C THR A 170 18.56 -13.65 -30.95
N LEU A 171 17.33 -13.66 -30.42
CA LEU A 171 16.70 -12.55 -29.71
C LEU A 171 16.94 -11.23 -30.44
N THR A 172 16.41 -11.13 -31.66
CA THR A 172 16.45 -9.90 -32.45
C THR A 172 15.08 -9.54 -33.00
N LEU A 173 14.86 -8.24 -33.22
CA LEU A 173 13.63 -7.74 -33.80
C LEU A 173 13.76 -7.64 -35.31
N GLU A 174 12.87 -8.32 -36.01
CA GLU A 174 12.81 -8.37 -37.46
C GLU A 174 11.61 -7.57 -37.98
N GLY A 175 11.30 -7.72 -39.27
CA GLY A 175 10.38 -6.88 -40.02
C GLY A 175 9.07 -6.52 -39.31
N ARG A 176 8.52 -5.37 -39.70
CA ARG A 176 7.27 -4.85 -39.14
C ARG A 176 6.08 -5.72 -39.53
N VAL A 177 5.14 -5.82 -38.60
CA VAL A 177 3.88 -6.54 -38.79
C VAL A 177 2.72 -5.57 -38.60
N THR A 178 1.68 -5.72 -39.42
CA THR A 178 0.52 -4.81 -39.44
C THR A 178 -0.61 -5.26 -38.54
N VAL A 179 -0.66 -6.55 -38.20
CA VAL A 179 -1.71 -7.15 -37.36
C VAL A 179 -1.03 -8.01 -36.32
N ALA A 180 -1.40 -7.83 -35.07
CA ALA A 180 -0.96 -8.68 -33.97
C ALA A 180 -2.16 -8.99 -33.08
N GLN A 181 -2.25 -10.23 -32.61
CA GLN A 181 -3.28 -10.69 -31.69
C GLN A 181 -2.65 -10.76 -30.30
N THR A 182 -3.02 -9.82 -29.44
CA THR A 182 -2.69 -9.88 -28.02
C THR A 182 -3.60 -10.89 -27.34
N SER A 183 -3.03 -11.69 -26.43
CA SER A 183 -3.80 -12.65 -25.66
C SER A 183 -4.85 -11.94 -24.78
N THR A 184 -6.00 -12.57 -24.61
CA THR A 184 -7.01 -12.11 -23.64
C THR A 184 -6.51 -12.41 -22.23
N TYR A 185 -6.67 -11.45 -21.33
CA TYR A 185 -6.35 -11.63 -19.90
C TYR A 185 -7.63 -11.64 -19.05
N GLU A 186 -7.55 -12.35 -17.93
CA GLU A 186 -8.53 -12.26 -16.84
C GLU A 186 -7.97 -11.40 -15.71
N VAL A 187 -8.82 -10.60 -15.08
CA VAL A 187 -8.46 -9.83 -13.88
C VAL A 187 -8.63 -10.73 -12.67
N LEU A 188 -7.51 -11.11 -12.07
CA LEU A 188 -7.46 -11.91 -10.86
C LEU A 188 -7.62 -11.02 -9.62
N PRO A 189 -8.05 -11.59 -8.47
CA PRO A 189 -8.06 -10.85 -7.22
C PRO A 189 -6.68 -10.25 -6.92
N ALA A 190 -6.62 -8.93 -6.73
CA ALA A 190 -5.37 -8.25 -6.41
C ALA A 190 -4.77 -8.81 -5.11
N VAL A 191 -3.57 -9.37 -5.22
CA VAL A 191 -2.79 -9.80 -4.06
C VAL A 191 -1.90 -8.64 -3.64
N ASN A 192 -2.07 -8.18 -2.40
CA ASN A 192 -1.28 -7.09 -1.88
C ASN A 192 0.14 -7.57 -1.56
N GLN A 193 1.13 -7.01 -2.24
CA GLN A 193 2.56 -7.26 -2.01
C GLN A 193 3.36 -5.97 -1.74
N SER A 194 2.69 -4.82 -1.69
CA SER A 194 3.35 -3.51 -1.58
C SER A 194 2.96 -2.74 -0.31
N ILE A 195 1.77 -2.99 0.22
CA ILE A 195 1.25 -2.30 1.40
C ILE A 195 1.48 -3.17 2.64
N SER A 196 2.57 -2.92 3.35
CA SER A 196 2.92 -3.66 4.57
C SER A 196 2.05 -3.25 5.78
N TRP A 197 2.06 -4.07 6.83
CA TRP A 197 1.42 -3.72 8.11
C TRP A 197 1.99 -2.43 8.72
N GLN A 198 3.30 -2.20 8.58
CA GLN A 198 3.93 -0.95 9.02
C GLN A 198 3.26 0.26 8.36
N ARG A 199 3.04 0.20 7.04
CA ARG A 199 2.42 1.29 6.30
C ARG A 199 0.99 1.55 6.78
N ILE A 200 0.21 0.49 6.95
CA ILE A 200 -1.18 0.60 7.44
C ILE A 200 -1.21 1.21 8.84
N MET A 201 -0.36 0.74 9.76
CA MET A 201 -0.31 1.29 11.12
C MET A 201 0.13 2.75 11.13
N GLN A 202 1.08 3.14 10.28
CA GLN A 202 1.52 4.53 10.12
C GLN A 202 0.40 5.44 9.58
N ASP A 203 -0.36 4.95 8.61
CA ASP A 203 -1.48 5.71 8.04
C ASP A 203 -2.68 5.75 9.00
N MET A 204 -2.92 4.72 9.81
CA MET A 204 -3.89 4.77 10.91
C MET A 204 -3.45 5.74 12.01
N HIS A 205 -2.17 5.73 12.39
CA HIS A 205 -1.60 6.61 13.41
C HIS A 205 -1.69 8.09 12.99
N SER A 206 -1.41 8.39 11.73
CA SER A 206 -1.51 9.74 11.19
C SER A 206 -2.92 10.14 10.75
N GLY A 207 -3.89 9.22 10.85
CA GLY A 207 -5.27 9.43 10.40
C GLY A 207 -5.49 9.36 8.89
N ARG A 208 -4.42 9.22 8.09
CA ARG A 208 -4.48 9.09 6.62
C ARG A 208 -5.27 7.89 6.13
N TRP A 209 -5.36 6.82 6.91
CA TRP A 209 -6.17 5.66 6.57
C TRP A 209 -7.66 6.02 6.38
N PHE A 210 -8.15 7.04 7.10
CA PHE A 210 -9.52 7.56 6.96
C PHE A 210 -9.65 8.66 5.89
N GLY A 211 -8.62 8.83 5.05
CA GLY A 211 -8.53 9.90 4.06
C GLY A 211 -8.04 11.23 4.62
N SER A 212 -8.18 12.30 3.83
CA SER A 212 -7.67 13.64 4.17
C SER A 212 -8.28 14.22 5.45
N TRP A 213 -9.57 13.94 5.71
CA TRP A 213 -10.26 14.38 6.93
C TRP A 213 -9.70 13.76 8.21
N GLY A 214 -9.21 12.52 8.15
CA GLY A 214 -8.68 11.85 9.33
C GLY A 214 -7.43 12.52 9.90
N VAL A 215 -6.59 13.13 9.05
CA VAL A 215 -5.41 13.89 9.48
C VAL A 215 -5.82 15.06 10.38
N TRP A 216 -6.83 15.84 9.96
CA TRP A 216 -7.36 16.96 10.74
C TRP A 216 -7.93 16.50 12.08
N VAL A 217 -8.58 15.33 12.13
CA VAL A 217 -9.10 14.75 13.38
C VAL A 217 -7.96 14.44 14.36
N VAL A 218 -6.88 13.83 13.88
CA VAL A 218 -5.69 13.53 14.69
C VAL A 218 -5.02 14.81 15.19
N ASP A 219 -4.88 15.84 14.35
CA ASP A 219 -4.29 17.12 14.73
C ASP A 219 -5.12 17.84 15.81
N ILE A 220 -6.45 17.93 15.63
CA ILE A 220 -7.36 18.51 16.63
C ILE A 220 -7.24 17.75 17.95
N ALA A 221 -7.20 16.41 17.89
CA ALA A 221 -7.05 15.62 19.09
C ALA A 221 -5.70 15.85 19.77
N ALA A 222 -4.60 16.04 19.03
CA ALA A 222 -3.30 16.41 19.59
C ALA A 222 -3.37 17.74 20.37
N PHE A 223 -4.03 18.76 19.82
CA PHE A 223 -4.29 20.00 20.54
C PHE A 223 -5.13 19.79 21.80
N VAL A 224 -6.19 18.98 21.72
CA VAL A 224 -7.02 18.66 22.89
C VAL A 224 -6.22 17.92 23.96
N MET A 225 -5.38 16.95 23.59
CA MET A 225 -4.49 16.24 24.52
C MET A 225 -3.50 17.19 25.19
N MET A 226 -2.94 18.14 24.45
CA MET A 226 -2.07 19.18 25.00
C MET A 226 -2.81 20.04 26.03
N LEU A 227 -4.05 20.48 25.73
CA LEU A 227 -4.89 21.21 26.69
C LEU A 227 -5.24 20.36 27.92
N LEU A 228 -5.51 19.06 27.74
CA LEU A 228 -5.75 18.12 28.83
C LEU A 228 -4.51 17.97 29.72
N ALA A 229 -3.32 17.85 29.13
CA ALA A 229 -2.06 17.77 29.87
C ALA A 229 -1.82 19.04 30.70
N PHE A 230 -1.92 20.23 30.10
CA PHE A 230 -1.74 21.49 30.81
C PHE A 230 -2.80 21.72 31.89
N SER A 231 -4.07 21.45 31.59
CA SER A 231 -5.14 21.58 32.58
C SER A 231 -4.96 20.59 33.74
N GLY A 232 -4.52 19.36 33.47
CA GLY A 232 -4.18 18.36 34.48
C GLY A 232 -3.09 18.83 35.44
N ILE A 233 -1.96 19.29 34.90
CA ILE A 233 -0.82 19.83 35.67
C ILE A 233 -1.26 21.04 36.50
N TRP A 234 -1.96 21.99 35.87
CA TRP A 234 -2.47 23.18 36.56
C TRP A 234 -3.40 22.84 37.72
N MET A 235 -4.33 21.90 37.53
CA MET A 235 -5.26 21.45 38.57
C MET A 235 -4.52 20.73 39.71
N TRP A 236 -3.44 20.00 39.43
CA TRP A 236 -2.60 19.36 40.45
C TRP A 236 -1.82 20.40 41.27
N LEU A 237 -1.15 21.36 40.62
CA LEU A 237 -0.40 22.45 41.30
C LEU A 237 -1.32 23.41 42.06
N SER A 238 -2.54 23.63 41.56
CA SER A 238 -3.53 24.50 42.18
C SER A 238 -4.28 23.84 43.35
N ARG A 239 -3.94 22.61 43.74
CA ARG A 239 -4.43 22.01 44.98
C ARG A 239 -3.88 22.84 46.14
N PRO A 240 -4.73 23.47 46.97
CA PRO A 240 -4.26 24.06 48.20
C PRO A 240 -3.59 22.94 48.98
N GLY A 241 -2.28 23.05 49.19
CA GLY A 241 -1.58 22.16 50.10
C GLY A 241 -2.38 22.14 51.39
N ASN A 242 -2.78 20.95 51.83
CA ASN A 242 -3.31 20.75 53.17
C ASN A 242 -2.16 21.08 54.13
N ARG A 243 -1.91 22.38 54.34
CA ARG A 243 -1.12 22.89 55.45
C ARG A 243 -1.93 22.50 56.67
N ARG A 244 -1.63 21.29 57.17
CA ARG A 244 -1.90 20.91 58.54
C ARG A 244 -1.35 21.97 59.48
#